data_AF-A0A2T5PEC9-F1
#
_entry.id   AF-A0A2T5PEC9-F1
#
_cell.length_a   1.000
_cell.length_b   1.000
_cell.length_c   1.000
_cell.angle_alpha   90.00
_cell.angle_beta   90.00
_cell.angle_gamma   90.00
#
_symmetry.space_group_name_H-M   'P 1'
#
loop_
_entity.id
_entity.type
_entity.pdbx_description
1 polymer ?
#
loop_
_entity_poly.entity_id
_entity_poly.type
_entity_poly.pdbx_seq_one_letter_code
_entity_poly.pdbx_strand_id
1 'polypeptide(L)'
;MSRCLGLLVSLTLAGAGLATSEAQEQQMLSRKSLQQLKQTILASGHRCTFSNMYNHNPCLRAGGLDLYLIPDRGPDGHPQWNLNADPAKGDFHQLLVVPLDAERSRAQVSFFDDNDLQFEPPDDPAAPALVAEALRAVLGGGPLGRPTGLP
;
A
#
# COMPACT_ATOMS: atom_id res chain seq x y z
N MET A 1 22.37 24.81 -60.00
CA MET A 1 22.04 23.66 -59.13
C MET A 1 22.89 23.77 -57.86
N SER A 2 22.29 24.05 -56.71
CA SER A 2 22.98 24.06 -55.42
C SER A 2 22.03 23.50 -54.38
N ARG A 3 22.35 22.32 -53.84
CA ARG A 3 21.59 21.65 -52.78
C ARG A 3 22.34 21.89 -51.47
N CYS A 4 21.79 22.73 -50.60
CA CYS A 4 22.26 22.84 -49.22
C CYS A 4 21.72 21.66 -48.40
N LEU A 5 22.65 20.99 -47.71
CA LEU A 5 22.45 19.92 -46.74
C LEU A 5 21.43 20.32 -45.66
N GLY A 6 20.41 19.48 -45.47
CA GLY A 6 19.60 19.47 -44.25
C GLY A 6 20.26 18.58 -43.20
N LEU A 7 20.80 19.18 -42.14
CA LEU A 7 21.26 18.48 -40.95
C LEU A 7 20.04 18.21 -40.06
N LEU A 8 19.48 17.00 -40.14
CA LEU A 8 18.47 16.53 -39.19
C LEU A 8 19.18 16.15 -37.89
N VAL A 9 19.08 17.03 -36.89
CA VAL A 9 19.44 16.72 -35.51
C VAL A 9 18.50 15.63 -35.02
N SER A 10 19.04 14.43 -34.82
CA SER A 10 18.36 13.35 -34.10
C SER A 10 18.21 13.76 -32.63
N LEU A 11 17.02 14.22 -32.25
CA LEU A 11 16.65 14.37 -30.85
C LEU A 11 16.40 12.96 -30.28
N THR A 12 17.35 12.46 -29.51
CA THR A 12 17.24 11.21 -28.76
C THR A 12 16.11 11.32 -27.73
N LEU A 13 15.11 10.46 -27.89
CA LEU A 13 13.96 10.29 -27.02
C LEU A 13 14.38 9.56 -25.73
N ALA A 14 14.72 10.29 -24.68
CA ALA A 14 15.02 9.76 -23.34
C ALA A 14 13.87 10.03 -22.35
N GLY A 15 12.61 9.89 -22.79
CA GLY A 15 11.42 10.27 -21.99
C GLY A 15 10.41 9.17 -21.69
N ALA A 16 10.56 7.96 -22.25
CA ALA A 16 9.50 6.93 -22.16
C ALA A 16 9.54 6.06 -20.88
N GLY A 17 10.63 6.11 -20.10
CA GLY A 17 10.82 5.24 -18.93
C GLY A 17 10.18 5.75 -17.63
N LEU A 18 10.10 7.06 -17.43
CA LEU A 18 9.58 7.67 -16.19
C LEU A 18 8.05 7.76 -16.17
N ALA A 19 7.43 8.11 -17.31
CA ALA A 19 5.98 8.24 -17.39
C ALA A 19 5.23 6.89 -17.25
N THR A 20 5.89 5.78 -17.58
CA THR A 20 5.31 4.44 -17.46
C THR A 20 5.42 3.89 -16.04
N SER A 21 6.49 4.20 -15.31
CA SER A 21 6.64 3.78 -13.91
C SER A 21 5.69 4.53 -12.99
N GLU A 22 5.54 5.85 -13.16
CA GLU A 22 4.59 6.64 -12.37
C GLU A 22 3.16 6.22 -12.63
N ALA A 23 2.76 6.06 -13.90
CA ALA A 23 1.42 5.60 -14.25
C ALA A 23 1.12 4.17 -13.77
N GLN A 24 2.10 3.25 -13.79
CA GLN A 24 1.94 1.92 -13.20
C GLN A 24 1.83 1.97 -11.68
N GLU A 25 2.63 2.80 -11.03
CA GLU A 25 2.58 2.99 -9.57
C GLU A 25 1.26 3.62 -9.12
N GLN A 26 0.75 4.62 -9.86
CA GLN A 26 -0.58 5.20 -9.64
C GLN A 26 -1.72 4.23 -9.98
N GLN A 27 -1.57 3.36 -10.98
CA GLN A 27 -2.54 2.30 -11.25
C GLN A 27 -2.58 1.28 -10.11
N MET A 28 -1.42 0.95 -9.51
CA MET A 28 -1.34 0.10 -8.34
C MET A 28 -1.96 0.77 -7.11
N LEU A 29 -1.61 2.03 -6.84
CA LEU A 29 -2.17 2.87 -5.78
C LEU A 29 -3.57 3.36 -6.13
N SER A 30 -4.48 2.42 -6.38
CA SER A 30 -5.89 2.68 -6.59
C SER A 30 -6.73 2.18 -5.41
N ARG A 31 -7.90 2.80 -5.20
CA ARG A 31 -8.90 2.34 -4.21
C ARG A 31 -9.23 0.86 -4.42
N LYS A 32 -9.37 0.42 -5.67
CA LYS A 32 -9.66 -0.98 -6.00
C LYS A 32 -8.59 -1.92 -5.47
N SER A 33 -7.32 -1.57 -5.68
CA SER A 33 -6.19 -2.38 -5.19
C SER A 33 -6.15 -2.39 -3.66
N LEU A 34 -6.35 -1.24 -3.01
CA LEU A 34 -6.39 -1.16 -1.54
C LEU A 34 -7.57 -1.94 -0.93
N GLN A 35 -8.74 -1.90 -1.57
CA GLN A 35 -9.88 -2.73 -1.18
C GLN A 35 -9.57 -4.22 -1.33
N GLN A 36 -8.93 -4.63 -2.44
CA GLN A 36 -8.49 -6.02 -2.62
C GLN A 36 -7.49 -6.44 -1.53
N LEU A 37 -6.50 -5.60 -1.22
CA LEU A 37 -5.55 -5.84 -0.15
C LEU A 37 -6.25 -6.00 1.21
N LYS A 38 -7.18 -5.10 1.55
CA LYS A 38 -8.01 -5.19 2.75
C LYS A 38 -8.75 -6.52 2.83
N GLN A 39 -9.42 -6.93 1.75
CA GLN A 39 -10.14 -8.20 1.72
C GLN A 39 -9.19 -9.39 1.91
N THR A 40 -7.99 -9.36 1.32
CA THR A 40 -6.97 -10.39 1.53
C THR A 40 -6.50 -10.47 2.98
N ILE A 41 -6.26 -9.32 3.64
CA ILE A 41 -5.87 -9.27 5.06
C ILE A 41 -6.99 -9.83 5.94
N LEU A 42 -8.25 -9.41 5.73
CA LEU A 42 -9.40 -9.92 6.48
C LEU A 42 -9.59 -11.43 6.30
N ALA A 43 -9.49 -11.92 5.05
CA ALA A 43 -9.66 -13.32 4.71
C ALA A 43 -8.57 -14.24 5.29
N SER A 44 -7.37 -13.70 5.58
CA SER A 44 -6.29 -14.45 6.22
C SER A 44 -6.66 -14.92 7.63
N GLY A 45 -7.57 -14.22 8.31
CA GLY A 45 -7.97 -14.51 9.69
C GLY A 45 -6.90 -14.20 10.75
N HIS A 46 -5.69 -13.81 10.36
CA HIS A 46 -4.61 -13.51 11.29
C HIS A 46 -4.86 -12.23 12.09
N ARG A 47 -4.35 -12.21 13.33
CA ARG A 47 -4.46 -11.10 14.27
C ARG A 47 -3.11 -10.85 14.92
N CYS A 48 -2.68 -9.60 14.89
CA CYS A 48 -1.37 -9.19 15.39
C CYS A 48 -1.52 -7.97 16.31
N THR A 49 -0.55 -7.80 17.20
CA THR A 49 -0.40 -6.59 18.00
C THR A 49 0.78 -5.79 17.47
N PHE A 50 0.54 -4.54 17.09
CA PHE A 50 1.58 -3.55 16.82
C PHE A 50 1.65 -2.59 18.01
N SER A 51 2.80 -2.02 18.30
CA SER A 51 3.07 -1.21 19.52
C SER A 51 2.30 0.11 19.64
N ASN A 52 1.36 0.40 18.73
CA ASN A 52 0.39 1.45 18.94
C ASN A 52 -0.75 0.93 19.85
N MET A 53 -1.57 1.86 20.35
CA MET A 53 -2.69 1.62 21.27
C MET A 53 -3.79 0.63 20.80
N TYR A 54 -3.57 -0.12 19.70
CA TYR A 54 -4.52 -1.01 19.06
C TYR A 54 -4.00 -2.46 19.09
N ASN A 55 -4.60 -3.30 19.93
CA ASN A 55 -4.24 -4.72 20.05
C ASN A 55 -5.10 -5.57 19.10
N HIS A 56 -4.57 -6.70 18.66
CA HIS A 56 -5.33 -7.72 17.89
C HIS A 56 -5.98 -7.20 16.60
N ASN A 57 -5.29 -6.36 15.85
CA ASN A 57 -5.75 -5.91 14.54
C ASN A 57 -5.64 -7.04 13.50
N PRO A 58 -6.54 -7.11 12.49
CA PRO A 58 -6.30 -7.91 11.30
C PRO A 58 -4.96 -7.56 10.68
N CYS A 59 -4.14 -8.57 10.39
CA CYS A 59 -2.79 -8.37 9.90
C CYS A 59 -2.40 -9.37 8.83
N LEU A 60 -1.37 -9.01 8.05
CA LEU A 60 -0.70 -9.91 7.12
C LEU A 60 0.77 -9.53 7.04
N ARG A 61 1.64 -10.53 6.99
CA ARG A 61 3.07 -10.34 6.71
C ARG A 61 3.34 -10.72 5.26
N ALA A 62 3.88 -9.81 4.47
CA ALA A 62 4.19 -10.03 3.06
C ALA A 62 5.34 -9.13 2.60
N GLY A 63 6.27 -9.66 1.80
CA GLY A 63 7.33 -8.86 1.18
C GLY A 63 8.25 -8.13 2.16
N GLY A 64 8.52 -8.69 3.35
CA GLY A 64 9.32 -8.00 4.37
C GLY A 64 8.57 -6.87 5.10
N LEU A 65 7.25 -6.78 4.93
CA LEU A 65 6.38 -5.80 5.56
C LEU A 65 5.38 -6.50 6.49
N ASP A 66 5.09 -5.88 7.63
CA ASP A 66 3.91 -6.12 8.44
C ASP A 66 2.81 -5.11 8.06
N LEU A 67 1.64 -5.64 7.72
CA LEU A 67 0.47 -4.89 7.30
C LEU A 67 -0.62 -5.04 8.37
N TYR A 68 -1.21 -3.92 8.79
CA TYR A 68 -2.27 -3.89 9.79
C TYR A 68 -3.46 -3.08 9.31
N LEU A 69 -4.66 -3.63 9.43
CA LEU A 69 -5.90 -2.87 9.28
C LEU A 69 -6.25 -2.22 10.61
N ILE A 70 -6.37 -0.89 10.60
CA ILE A 70 -6.77 -0.14 11.78
C ILE A 70 -8.31 -0.02 11.76
N PRO A 71 -9.01 -0.44 12.83
CA PRO A 71 -10.46 -0.33 12.90
C PRO A 71 -10.86 1.15 12.91
N ASP A 72 -11.96 1.47 12.23
CA ASP A 72 -12.56 2.79 12.36
C ASP A 72 -12.96 3.04 13.82
N ARG A 73 -12.93 4.33 14.21
CA ARG A 73 -13.38 4.72 15.56
C ARG A 73 -14.87 4.41 15.71
N GLY A 74 -15.23 3.84 16.85
CA GLY A 74 -16.62 3.58 17.19
C GLY A 74 -17.41 4.84 17.60
N PRO A 75 -18.67 4.65 18.01
CA PRO A 75 -19.43 5.67 18.72
C PRO A 75 -18.58 6.29 19.84
N ASP A 76 -18.72 7.59 20.08
CA ASP A 76 -17.95 8.34 21.08
C ASP A 76 -16.42 8.35 20.89
N GLY A 77 -15.93 7.93 19.72
CA GLY A 77 -14.51 7.94 19.37
C GLY A 77 -13.72 6.74 19.92
N HIS A 78 -14.39 5.65 20.31
CA HIS A 78 -13.73 4.46 20.84
C HIS A 78 -12.73 3.86 19.83
N PRO A 79 -11.42 3.76 20.17
CA PRO A 79 -10.36 3.38 19.23
C PRO A 79 -10.42 1.92 18.75
N GLN A 80 -10.99 1.02 19.54
CA GLN A 80 -10.99 -0.43 19.26
C GLN A 80 -12.42 -0.99 19.21
N TRP A 81 -13.33 -0.26 18.57
CA TRP A 81 -14.74 -0.64 18.54
C TRP A 81 -15.00 -1.92 17.73
N ASN A 82 -14.31 -2.08 16.60
CA ASN A 82 -14.49 -3.22 15.71
C ASN A 82 -13.33 -4.25 15.73
N LEU A 83 -12.87 -4.64 16.93
CA LEU A 83 -11.77 -5.61 17.09
C LEU A 83 -12.02 -6.98 16.43
N ASN A 84 -13.29 -7.40 16.41
CA ASN A 84 -13.66 -8.70 15.84
C ASN A 84 -13.81 -8.67 14.32
N ALA A 85 -13.60 -7.50 13.67
CA ALA A 85 -13.90 -7.30 12.26
C ALA A 85 -15.34 -7.67 11.89
N ASP A 86 -16.28 -7.31 12.76
CA ASP A 86 -17.71 -7.45 12.55
C ASP A 86 -18.18 -6.36 11.58
N PRO A 87 -18.62 -6.69 10.35
CA PRO A 87 -19.08 -5.70 9.38
C PRO A 87 -20.26 -4.87 9.87
N ALA A 88 -21.03 -5.34 10.86
CA ALA A 88 -22.15 -4.61 11.42
C ALA A 88 -21.72 -3.53 12.44
N LYS A 89 -20.48 -3.59 12.96
CA LYS A 89 -19.98 -2.65 13.98
C LYS A 89 -19.14 -1.52 13.41
N GLY A 90 -18.59 -1.68 12.21
CA GLY A 90 -17.76 -0.69 11.56
C GLY A 90 -16.91 -1.33 10.48
N ASP A 91 -16.00 -0.56 9.91
CA ASP A 91 -15.12 -1.03 8.85
C ASP A 91 -13.65 -0.71 9.16
N PHE A 92 -12.78 -0.89 8.16
CA PHE A 92 -11.35 -0.57 8.20
C PHE A 92 -11.01 0.29 6.99
N HIS A 93 -10.87 1.60 7.18
CA HIS A 93 -10.46 2.55 6.12
C HIS A 93 -8.99 2.94 6.18
N GLN A 94 -8.26 2.39 7.16
CA GLN A 94 -6.87 2.74 7.42
C GLN A 94 -6.00 1.49 7.36
N LEU A 95 -4.94 1.58 6.56
CA LEU A 95 -3.89 0.56 6.47
C LEU A 95 -2.60 1.15 7.05
N LEU A 96 -1.97 0.42 7.96
CA LEU A 96 -0.63 0.69 8.44
C LEU A 96 0.34 -0.32 7.83
N VAL A 97 1.42 0.18 7.24
CA VAL A 97 2.50 -0.58 6.61
C VAL A 97 3.77 -0.32 7.40
N VAL A 98 4.39 -1.38 7.91
CA VAL A 98 5.60 -1.33 8.73
C VAL A 98 6.64 -2.28 8.15
N PRO A 99 7.81 -1.82 7.69
CA PRO A 99 8.90 -2.71 7.32
C PRO A 99 9.43 -3.46 8.55
N LEU A 100 9.71 -4.75 8.40
CA LEU A 100 10.19 -5.61 9.50
C LEU A 100 11.53 -5.14 10.08
N ASP A 101 12.38 -4.56 9.23
CA ASP A 101 13.74 -4.17 9.58
C ASP A 101 13.85 -2.69 10.01
N ALA A 102 12.74 -1.93 10.00
CA ALA A 102 12.76 -0.51 10.27
C ALA A 102 12.28 -0.20 11.70
N GLU A 103 13.14 0.39 12.52
CA GLU A 103 12.75 0.86 13.86
C GLU A 103 11.77 2.04 13.81
N ARG A 104 11.68 2.76 12.69
CA ARG A 104 10.93 4.04 12.60
C ARG A 104 10.15 4.29 11.32
N SER A 105 10.48 3.61 10.22
CA SER A 105 9.75 3.81 8.96
C SER A 105 8.38 3.15 9.06
N ARG A 106 7.33 3.91 8.78
CA ARG A 106 5.97 3.39 8.67
C ARG A 106 5.21 4.29 7.70
N ALA A 107 4.29 3.70 6.97
CA ALA A 107 3.33 4.44 6.16
C ALA A 107 1.94 4.09 6.67
N GLN A 108 1.13 5.10 6.97
CA GLN A 108 -0.30 4.92 7.14
C GLN A 108 -0.99 5.52 5.92
N VAL A 109 -1.96 4.79 5.36
CA VAL A 109 -2.81 5.28 4.28
C VAL A 109 -4.27 5.13 4.68
N SER A 110 -4.99 6.25 4.60
CA SER A 110 -6.45 6.27 4.69
C SER A 110 -7.02 6.26 3.28
N PHE A 111 -8.00 5.39 3.04
CA PHE A 111 -8.68 5.23 1.76
C PHE A 111 -10.18 5.35 1.98
N PHE A 112 -10.67 6.59 2.04
CA PHE A 112 -12.08 6.92 2.21
C PHE A 112 -12.89 6.60 0.93
N ASP A 113 -14.22 6.80 1.00
CA ASP A 113 -15.14 6.57 -0.12
C ASP A 113 -14.92 7.51 -1.31
N ASP A 114 -14.22 8.63 -1.09
CA ASP A 114 -13.81 9.61 -2.10
C ASP A 114 -12.40 9.28 -2.60
N ASN A 115 -12.13 9.55 -3.89
CA ASN A 115 -10.95 9.06 -4.62
C ASN A 115 -9.58 9.56 -4.12
N ASP A 116 -9.51 10.24 -2.97
CA ASP A 116 -8.30 10.85 -2.43
C ASP A 116 -7.68 9.94 -1.36
N LEU A 117 -6.50 9.39 -1.68
CA LEU A 117 -5.68 8.68 -0.71
C LEU A 117 -4.96 9.68 0.19
N GLN A 118 -5.03 9.48 1.50
CA GLN A 118 -4.35 10.33 2.48
C GLN A 118 -3.26 9.53 3.18
N PHE A 119 -2.02 10.00 3.10
CA PHE A 119 -0.87 9.35 3.72
C PHE A 119 -0.48 10.08 5.01
N GLU A 120 -0.07 9.31 6.02
CA GLU A 120 0.52 9.83 7.25
C GLU A 120 1.91 9.19 7.50
N PRO A 121 2.94 10.01 7.82
CA PRO A 121 2.90 11.48 7.88
C PRO A 121 2.65 12.11 6.50
N PRO A 122 1.87 13.20 6.43
CA PRO A 122 1.66 13.91 5.17
C PRO A 122 3.02 14.41 4.69
N ASP A 123 3.24 14.35 3.38
CA ASP A 123 4.48 14.78 2.69
C ASP A 123 5.71 13.85 2.84
N ASP A 124 5.58 12.63 3.37
CA ASP A 124 6.65 11.63 3.26
C ASP A 124 6.64 10.99 1.86
N PRO A 125 7.64 11.27 1.00
CA PRO A 125 7.68 10.72 -0.35
C PRO A 125 7.86 9.19 -0.37
N ALA A 126 8.32 8.58 0.71
CA ALA A 126 8.46 7.12 0.81
C ALA A 126 7.15 6.40 1.14
N ALA A 127 6.15 7.09 1.69
CA ALA A 127 4.91 6.46 2.14
C ALA A 127 4.10 5.83 0.98
N PRO A 128 3.89 6.50 -0.17
CA PRO A 128 3.24 5.88 -1.32
C PRO A 128 3.99 4.67 -1.86
N ALA A 129 5.33 4.73 -1.91
CA ALA A 129 6.17 3.63 -2.40
C ALA A 129 6.06 2.39 -1.51
N LEU A 130 6.05 2.55 -0.19
CA LEU A 130 5.83 1.46 0.77
C LEU A 130 4.47 0.79 0.58
N VAL A 131 3.42 1.57 0.36
CA VAL A 131 2.08 1.03 0.10
C VAL A 131 2.02 0.31 -1.25
N ALA A 132 2.68 0.86 -2.28
CA ALA A 132 2.79 0.20 -3.57
C ALA A 132 3.55 -1.13 -3.48
N GLU A 133 4.60 -1.20 -2.66
CA GLU A 133 5.33 -2.44 -2.37
C GLU A 133 4.44 -3.47 -1.67
N ALA A 134 3.67 -3.07 -0.66
CA ALA A 134 2.70 -3.95 -0.02
C ALA A 134 1.69 -4.52 -1.03
N LEU A 135 1.18 -3.69 -1.93
CA LEU A 135 0.28 -4.11 -3.00
C LEU A 135 0.96 -5.08 -3.99
N ARG A 136 2.23 -4.86 -4.34
CA ARG A 136 2.99 -5.81 -5.19
C ARG A 136 3.17 -7.15 -4.48
N ALA A 137 3.54 -7.12 -3.21
CA ALA A 137 3.81 -8.32 -2.41
C ALA A 137 2.55 -9.18 -2.23
N VAL A 138 1.37 -8.55 -2.08
CA VAL A 138 0.12 -9.28 -1.80
C VAL A 138 -0.70 -9.56 -3.05
N LEU A 139 -0.77 -8.62 -4.00
CA LEU A 139 -1.66 -8.69 -5.18
C LEU A 139 -0.92 -8.89 -6.51
N GLY A 140 0.37 -8.53 -6.57
CA GLY A 140 1.18 -8.63 -7.79
C GLY A 140 1.71 -10.04 -8.11
N GLY A 141 1.57 -10.99 -7.19
CA GLY A 141 2.05 -12.37 -7.35
C GLY A 141 1.01 -13.32 -7.96
N GLY A 142 1.26 -13.76 -9.20
CA GLY A 142 0.89 -15.12 -9.62
C GLY A 142 1.61 -16.17 -8.74
N PRO A 143 1.30 -17.48 -8.86
CA PRO A 143 1.55 -18.46 -7.82
C PRO A 143 3.05 -18.59 -7.53
N LEU A 144 3.47 -18.26 -6.30
CA LEU A 144 4.62 -18.75 -5.53
C LEU A 144 5.14 -17.68 -4.55
N GLY A 145 4.40 -17.45 -3.47
CA GLY A 145 5.01 -17.08 -2.19
C GLY A 145 5.36 -18.36 -1.43
N ARG A 146 6.30 -19.15 -1.97
CA ARG A 146 6.83 -20.32 -1.26
C ARG A 146 7.38 -19.81 0.08
N PRO A 147 7.02 -20.41 1.23
CA PRO A 147 7.63 -20.02 2.49
C PRO A 147 9.14 -20.25 2.32
N THR A 148 9.93 -19.19 2.42
CA THR A 148 11.37 -19.32 2.69
C THR A 148 11.47 -19.88 4.08
N GLY A 149 11.35 -21.21 4.17
CA GLY A 149 11.89 -21.96 5.26
C GLY A 149 13.36 -21.59 5.39
N LEU A 150 13.75 -21.27 6.61
CA LEU A 150 15.14 -21.23 7.04
C LEU A 150 15.19 -22.03 8.36
N PRO A 151 16.35 -22.63 8.64
CA PRO A 151 16.56 -24.06 8.93
C PRO A 151 16.05 -24.56 10.28
#